data_AF-A0A2V8TPG9-F1
#
_entry.id   AF-A0A2V8TPG9-F1
#
_cell.length_a   1.000
_cell.length_b   1.000
_cell.length_c   1.000
_cell.angle_alpha   90.00
_cell.angle_beta   90.00
_cell.angle_gamma   90.00
#
_symmetry.space_group_name_H-M   'P 1'
#
loop_
_entity.id
_entity.type
_entity.pdbx_description
1 polymer ?
#
loop_
_entity_poly.entity_id
_entity_poly.type
_entity_poly.pdbx_seq_one_letter_code
_entity_poly.pdbx_strand_id
1 'polypeptide(L)'
;MSLALARMAPRHTGLKARAGTFVCAVPSTLAIGSVLCELSDQGLACTKAICNYIYDTYGKFPGTVDTMHLMWFMQVHHLDLDFYDRFFKAGAYGPTHMAHMSTWHS
;
A
#
# COMPACT_ATOMS: atom_id res chain seq x y z
N MET A 1 19.30 45.50 30.79
CA MET A 1 20.25 44.53 31.38
C MET A 1 19.52 43.71 32.43
N SER A 2 19.29 42.41 32.16
CA SER A 2 19.44 41.29 33.11
C SER A 2 18.77 40.04 32.53
N LEU A 3 19.62 39.08 32.17
CA LEU A 3 19.25 37.70 31.87
C LEU A 3 18.99 36.93 33.16
N ALA A 4 17.99 36.04 33.15
CA ALA A 4 17.99 34.85 34.00
C ALA A 4 17.19 33.72 33.33
N LEU A 5 17.93 32.80 32.72
CA LEU A 5 17.44 31.57 32.10
C LEU A 5 17.22 30.53 33.21
N ALA A 6 15.96 30.23 33.57
CA ALA A 6 15.65 29.16 34.51
C ALA A 6 15.49 27.83 33.76
N ARG A 7 16.48 26.95 33.96
CA ARG A 7 16.59 25.60 33.39
C ARG A 7 15.72 24.65 34.22
N MET A 8 14.62 24.14 33.65
CA MET A 8 13.74 23.17 34.32
C MET A 8 13.99 21.77 33.75
N ALA A 9 14.67 20.93 34.54
CA ALA A 9 14.85 19.50 34.26
C ALA A 9 13.60 18.72 34.70
N PRO A 10 13.10 17.73 33.93
CA PRO A 10 12.01 16.88 34.40
C PRO A 10 12.54 15.73 35.27
N ARG A 11 12.00 15.62 36.49
CA ARG A 11 12.15 14.47 37.39
C ARG A 11 11.24 13.32 36.93
N HIS A 12 11.80 12.12 36.90
CA HIS A 12 11.12 10.84 36.66
C HIS A 12 10.01 10.56 37.69
N THR A 13 8.90 9.92 37.28
CA THR A 13 8.48 8.56 37.73
C THR A 13 6.99 8.27 37.48
N GLY A 14 6.71 7.14 36.80
CA GLY A 14 5.63 6.23 37.17
C GLY A 14 4.21 6.48 36.67
N LEU A 15 3.88 6.06 35.45
CA LEU A 15 2.53 5.62 35.11
C LEU A 15 2.57 4.21 34.51
N LYS A 16 2.09 3.23 35.29
CA LYS A 16 1.86 1.86 34.84
C LYS A 16 0.53 1.83 34.08
N ALA A 17 0.54 1.45 32.80
CA ALA A 17 -0.65 1.01 32.09
C ALA A 17 -0.40 -0.40 31.54
N ARG A 18 -1.32 -1.30 31.90
CA ARG A 18 -1.27 -2.75 31.66
C ARG A 18 -1.76 -3.07 30.24
N ALA A 19 -1.24 -4.18 29.72
CA ALA A 19 -1.36 -4.70 28.36
C ALA A 19 -2.79 -4.90 27.83
N GLY A 20 -2.96 -4.79 26.51
CA GLY A 20 -4.19 -5.22 25.85
C GLY A 20 -4.41 -4.81 24.38
N THR A 21 -3.37 -4.65 23.55
CA THR A 21 -3.56 -4.57 22.08
C THR A 21 -2.62 -5.57 21.42
N PHE A 22 -3.19 -6.58 20.79
CA PHE A 22 -2.46 -7.50 19.92
C PHE A 22 -2.12 -6.74 18.63
N VAL A 23 -1.03 -5.96 18.69
CA VAL A 23 -0.36 -5.48 17.47
C VAL A 23 0.35 -6.69 16.90
N CYS A 24 0.05 -7.04 15.66
CA CYS A 24 0.88 -7.94 14.87
C CYS A 24 2.29 -7.35 14.85
N ALA A 25 3.16 -7.83 15.75
CA ALA A 25 4.55 -7.43 15.83
C ALA A 25 5.24 -7.94 14.58
N VAL A 26 5.29 -7.10 13.54
CA VAL A 26 6.30 -7.28 12.49
C VAL A 26 7.63 -7.09 13.21
N PRO A 27 8.53 -8.09 13.23
CA PRO A 27 9.79 -7.97 13.92
C PRO A 27 10.61 -6.86 13.25
N SER A 28 10.60 -5.70 13.89
CA SER A 28 11.26 -4.49 13.44
C SER A 28 12.75 -4.57 13.75
N THR A 29 13.48 -5.50 13.12
CA THR A 29 14.96 -5.55 13.19
C THR A 29 15.63 -6.50 12.18
N LEU A 30 14.97 -6.95 11.11
CA LEU A 30 15.73 -7.46 9.96
C LEU A 30 16.08 -6.32 9.01
N ALA A 31 17.38 -6.07 8.92
CA ALA A 31 18.10 -5.16 8.06
C ALA A 31 17.56 -5.06 6.61
N ILE A 32 16.52 -4.25 6.41
CA ILE A 32 16.13 -3.73 5.08
C ILE A 32 17.06 -2.57 4.67
N GLY A 33 17.79 -1.98 5.63
CA GLY A 33 18.60 -0.77 5.41
C GLY A 33 19.84 -0.94 4.52
N SER A 34 20.38 -2.15 4.33
CA SER A 34 21.67 -2.30 3.61
C SER A 34 21.55 -2.50 2.08
N VAL A 35 20.33 -2.60 1.54
CA VAL A 35 20.09 -2.84 0.11
C VAL A 35 19.37 -1.66 -0.56
N LEU A 36 18.84 -0.71 0.22
CA LEU A 36 18.23 0.49 -0.32
C LEU A 36 19.28 1.61 -0.31
N CYS A 37 19.39 2.32 -1.44
CA CYS A 37 20.16 3.56 -1.55
C CYS A 37 19.96 4.43 -0.30
N GLU A 38 21.06 4.93 0.30
CA GLU A 38 21.01 5.85 1.44
C GLU A 38 20.05 7.00 1.12
N LEU A 39 18.92 7.03 1.81
CA LEU A 39 17.89 8.04 1.56
C LEU A 39 18.40 9.37 2.12
N SER A 40 18.56 10.38 1.26
CA SER A 40 19.00 11.70 1.70
C SER A 40 17.98 12.33 2.65
N ASP A 41 18.46 13.11 3.63
CA ASP A 41 17.60 13.86 4.56
C ASP A 41 16.62 14.77 3.80
N GLN A 42 17.08 15.35 2.69
CA GLN A 42 16.25 16.17 1.81
C GLN A 42 15.15 15.35 1.13
N GLY A 43 15.45 14.12 0.68
CA GLY A 43 14.47 13.21 0.10
C GLY A 43 13.40 12.81 1.12
N LEU A 44 13.82 12.54 2.35
CA LEU A 44 12.91 12.25 3.46
C LEU A 44 12.01 13.45 3.78
N ALA A 45 12.58 14.67 3.85
CA ALA A 45 11.83 15.89 4.13
C ALA A 45 10.81 16.21 3.01
N CYS A 46 11.22 16.08 1.75
CA CYS A 46 10.34 16.28 0.59
C CYS A 46 9.16 15.31 0.59
N THR A 47 9.43 14.02 0.84
CA THR A 47 8.39 12.99 0.91
C THR A 47 7.37 13.29 2.00
N LYS A 48 7.82 13.68 3.19
CA LYS A 48 6.94 14.08 4.31
C LYS A 48 6.06 15.27 3.95
N ALA A 49 6.63 16.30 3.30
CA ALA A 49 5.88 17.48 2.89
C ALA A 49 4.75 17.13 1.91
N ILE A 50 5.04 16.27 0.92
CA ILE A 50 4.03 15.82 -0.06
C ILE A 50 2.93 15.01 0.63
N CYS A 51 3.28 14.05 1.50
CA CYS A 51 2.30 13.25 2.21
C CYS A 51 1.39 14.10 3.10
N ASN A 52 1.95 15.04 3.86
CA ASN A 52 1.16 15.95 4.70
C ASN A 52 0.23 16.80 3.84
N TYR A 53 0.72 17.39 2.75
CA TYR A 53 -0.13 18.17 1.84
C TYR A 53 -1.33 17.37 1.31
N ILE A 54 -1.10 16.13 0.86
CA ILE A 54 -2.18 15.28 0.34
C ILE A 54 -3.21 14.99 1.45
N TYR A 55 -2.76 14.60 2.63
CA TYR A 55 -3.66 14.27 3.72
C TYR A 55 -4.42 15.49 4.24
N ASP A 56 -3.74 16.61 4.47
CA ASP A 56 -4.33 17.83 5.00
C ASP A 56 -5.32 18.46 4.00
N THR A 57 -5.07 18.31 2.68
CA THR A 57 -5.95 18.87 1.63
C THR A 57 -7.13 17.96 1.30
N TYR A 58 -6.92 16.65 1.19
CA TYR A 58 -7.92 15.72 0.66
C TYR A 58 -8.51 14.78 1.73
N GLY A 59 -7.91 14.68 2.92
CA GLY A 59 -8.33 13.81 4.01
C GLY A 59 -8.16 12.31 3.75
N LYS A 60 -7.60 11.92 2.59
CA LYS A 60 -7.44 10.53 2.16
C LYS A 60 -6.29 10.35 1.18
N PHE A 61 -5.91 9.09 0.97
CA PHE A 61 -5.01 8.67 -0.11
C PHE A 61 -5.72 7.63 -0.99
N PRO A 62 -5.59 7.71 -2.33
CA PRO A 62 -5.04 8.81 -3.11
C PRO A 62 -5.94 10.06 -3.05
N GLY A 63 -5.35 11.26 -3.13
CA GLY A 63 -6.10 12.51 -2.92
C GLY A 63 -7.15 12.81 -3.99
N THR A 64 -6.85 12.49 -5.26
CA THR A 64 -7.65 12.94 -6.42
C THR A 64 -8.49 11.84 -7.07
N VAL A 65 -8.27 10.58 -6.71
CA VAL A 65 -9.00 9.43 -7.25
C VAL A 65 -9.66 8.64 -6.14
N ASP A 66 -10.58 7.76 -6.50
CA ASP A 66 -11.17 6.85 -5.53
C ASP A 66 -10.11 5.88 -4.96
N THR A 67 -10.31 5.42 -3.72
CA THR A 67 -9.45 4.40 -3.11
C THR A 67 -9.45 3.09 -3.89
N MET A 68 -10.53 2.80 -4.62
CA MET A 68 -10.67 1.69 -5.54
C MET A 68 -10.67 2.18 -6.99
N HIS A 69 -9.75 3.08 -7.35
CA HIS A 69 -9.63 3.55 -8.71
C HIS A 69 -9.02 2.47 -9.63
N LEU A 70 -9.89 1.73 -10.31
CA LEU A 70 -9.53 0.70 -11.29
C LEU A 70 -9.45 1.31 -12.70
N MET A 71 -8.40 2.11 -12.96
CA MET A 71 -8.18 2.68 -14.30
C MET A 71 -7.94 1.58 -15.35
N TRP A 72 -7.27 0.49 -14.96
CA TRP A 72 -6.95 -0.64 -15.82
C TRP A 72 -7.47 -1.92 -15.17
N PHE A 73 -8.71 -2.25 -15.46
CA PHE A 73 -9.29 -3.51 -15.00
C PHE A 73 -9.04 -4.61 -16.03
N MET A 74 -8.25 -5.62 -15.67
CA MET A 74 -8.13 -6.85 -16.45
C MET A 74 -8.93 -7.96 -15.76
N GLN A 75 -10.05 -8.33 -16.35
CA GLN A 75 -10.90 -9.38 -15.82
C GLN A 75 -10.34 -10.75 -16.22
N VAL A 76 -9.84 -11.51 -15.25
CA VAL A 76 -9.45 -12.91 -15.47
C VAL A 76 -10.60 -13.79 -14.99
N HIS A 77 -11.29 -14.43 -15.93
CA HIS A 77 -12.37 -15.37 -15.67
C HIS A 77 -12.34 -16.49 -16.70
N HIS A 78 -12.96 -17.62 -16.39
CA HIS A 78 -13.13 -18.70 -17.36
C HIS A 78 -14.12 -18.25 -18.42
N LEU A 79 -13.65 -18.20 -19.66
CA LEU A 79 -14.50 -17.89 -20.81
C LEU A 79 -15.45 -19.07 -21.05
N ASP A 80 -16.75 -18.79 -21.18
CA ASP A 80 -17.75 -19.78 -21.54
C ASP A 80 -17.68 -20.05 -23.05
N LEU A 81 -16.98 -21.11 -23.44
CA LEU A 81 -16.75 -21.42 -24.85
C LEU A 81 -18.05 -21.80 -25.58
N ASP A 82 -18.96 -22.51 -24.91
CA ASP A 82 -20.23 -22.97 -25.50
C ASP A 82 -21.14 -21.79 -25.88
N PHE A 83 -21.14 -20.74 -25.05
CA PHE A 83 -21.83 -19.50 -25.36
C PHE A 83 -21.24 -18.83 -26.61
N TYR A 84 -19.91 -18.76 -26.70
CA TYR A 84 -19.25 -18.11 -27.83
C TYR A 84 -19.45 -18.89 -29.14
N ASP A 85 -19.41 -20.22 -29.09
CA ASP A 85 -19.64 -21.07 -30.26
C ASP A 85 -21.06 -20.95 -30.81
N ARG A 86 -22.04 -20.69 -29.94
CA ARG A 86 -23.44 -20.54 -30.34
C ARG A 86 -23.76 -19.18 -30.95
N PHE A 87 -23.14 -18.11 -30.46
CA PHE A 87 -23.56 -16.74 -30.78
C PHE A 87 -22.54 -15.91 -31.57
N PHE A 88 -21.29 -16.35 -31.68
CA PHE A 88 -20.22 -15.60 -32.33
C PHE A 88 -19.65 -16.32 -33.55
N LYS A 89 -18.87 -15.58 -34.35
CA LYS A 89 -18.17 -16.12 -35.51
C LYS A 89 -16.92 -16.89 -35.10
N ALA A 90 -16.49 -17.82 -35.94
CA ALA A 90 -15.21 -18.51 -35.79
C ALA A 90 -14.07 -17.49 -35.60
N GLY A 91 -13.24 -17.72 -34.57
CA GLY A 91 -12.15 -16.81 -34.17
C GLY A 91 -12.51 -15.80 -33.08
N ALA A 92 -13.70 -15.89 -32.47
CA ALA A 92 -14.10 -15.00 -31.37
C ALA A 92 -13.26 -15.16 -30.09
N TYR A 93 -12.56 -16.28 -29.94
CA TYR A 93 -11.59 -16.51 -28.87
C TYR A 93 -10.36 -17.25 -29.41
N GLY A 94 -9.21 -17.04 -28.76
CA GLY A 94 -7.93 -17.64 -29.16
C GLY A 94 -7.74 -19.09 -28.68
N PRO A 95 -6.78 -19.83 -29.27
CA PRO A 95 -6.51 -21.24 -28.93
C PRO A 95 -6.14 -21.46 -27.45
N THR A 96 -5.55 -20.46 -26.80
CA THR A 96 -5.25 -20.52 -25.35
C THR A 96 -6.52 -20.65 -24.50
N HIS A 97 -7.62 -20.00 -24.90
CA HIS A 97 -8.90 -20.11 -24.18
C HIS A 97 -9.50 -21.51 -24.35
N MET A 98 -9.38 -22.12 -25.53
CA MET A 98 -9.83 -23.49 -25.80
C MET A 98 -9.11 -24.52 -24.93
N ALA A 99 -7.78 -24.38 -24.82
CA ALA A 99 -6.96 -25.33 -24.10
C ALA A 99 -7.04 -25.16 -22.57
N HIS A 100 -7.63 -24.05 -22.09
CA HIS A 100 -7.55 -23.62 -20.69
C HIS A 100 -7.86 -24.73 -19.68
N MET A 101 -9.02 -25.38 -19.83
CA MET A 101 -9.44 -26.43 -18.89
C MET A 101 -8.47 -27.62 -18.88
N SER A 102 -7.98 -28.02 -20.05
CA SER A 102 -7.02 -29.13 -20.17
C SER A 102 -5.62 -28.79 -19.66
N THR A 103 -5.20 -27.52 -19.78
CA THR A 103 -3.85 -27.08 -19.40
C THR A 103 -3.74 -26.76 -17.92
N TRP A 104 -4.79 -26.19 -17.32
CA TRP A 104 -4.71 -25.62 -15.97
C TRP A 104 -5.56 -26.32 -14.92
N HIS A 105 -6.53 -27.14 -15.31
CA HIS A 105 -7.48 -27.80 -14.40
C HIS A 105 -7.47 -29.34 -14.53
N SER A 106 -6.36 -29.89 -15.03
CA SER A 106 -6.11 -31.33 -15.20
C SER A 106 -5.35 -31.97 -14.04
#